data_AF-A0A3M2B5R1-F1
#
_entry.id   AF-A0A3M2B5R1-F1
#
_cell.length_a   1.000
_cell.length_b   1.000
_cell.length_c   1.000
_cell.angle_alpha   90.00
_cell.angle_beta   90.00
_cell.angle_gamma   90.00
#
_symmetry.space_group_name_H-M   'P 1'
#
loop_
_entity.id
_entity.type
_entity.pdbx_description
1 polymer ?
#
loop_
_entity_poly.entity_id
_entity_poly.type
_entity_poly.pdbx_seq_one_letter_code
_entity_poly.pdbx_strand_id
1 'polypeptide(L)'
;MHAGIRITTAAVMIGLLSGAQTNLSPSNQHERSPAASQNGSKLDALWHELEQKFEQRQYEEVRKLAEQARHERTNPLERTFLDQFRARALHRLRPQEPAQREELMRLWESLRQQYRRIESIPHEVEATLAL
;
A
#
# COMPACT_ATOMS: atom_id res chain seq x y z
N MET A 1 -32.23 -15.32 -41.31
CA MET A 1 -31.36 -16.43 -41.77
C MET A 1 -30.03 -16.28 -41.06
N HIS A 2 -29.66 -17.26 -40.23
CA HIS A 2 -28.47 -17.28 -39.37
C HIS A 2 -27.23 -17.78 -40.13
N ALA A 3 -26.08 -17.14 -39.92
CA ALA A 3 -24.72 -17.69 -40.01
C ALA A 3 -23.77 -16.66 -39.36
N GLY A 4 -22.95 -16.90 -38.33
CA GLY A 4 -22.55 -18.12 -37.65
C GLY A 4 -21.12 -18.50 -38.00
N ILE A 5 -20.10 -17.93 -37.33
CA ILE A 5 -18.77 -18.55 -37.17
C ILE A 5 -18.23 -18.22 -35.77
N ARG A 6 -18.19 -19.24 -34.91
CA ARG A 6 -17.46 -19.26 -33.64
C ARG A 6 -16.13 -19.95 -33.90
N ILE A 7 -15.01 -19.31 -33.55
CA ILE A 7 -13.69 -19.94 -33.60
C ILE A 7 -13.37 -20.46 -32.20
N THR A 8 -13.55 -21.76 -32.03
CA THR A 8 -13.10 -22.53 -30.87
C THR A 8 -11.69 -23.02 -31.18
N THR A 9 -10.68 -22.57 -30.44
CA THR A 9 -9.34 -23.17 -30.50
C THR A 9 -9.12 -23.93 -29.22
N ALA A 10 -9.06 -25.26 -29.35
CA ALA A 10 -8.75 -26.19 -28.29
C ALA A 10 -7.46 -26.95 -28.63
N ALA A 11 -6.80 -27.38 -27.55
CA ALA A 11 -5.72 -28.36 -27.46
C ALA A 11 -4.32 -27.90 -27.91
N VAL A 12 -3.31 -28.10 -27.03
CA VAL A 12 -2.46 -29.30 -27.07
C VAL A 12 -1.96 -29.60 -25.66
N MET A 13 -2.24 -30.82 -25.19
CA MET A 13 -1.59 -31.47 -24.05
C MET A 13 -0.26 -32.06 -24.52
N ILE A 14 0.85 -31.71 -23.88
CA ILE A 14 2.10 -32.48 -23.95
C ILE A 14 2.40 -32.97 -22.54
N GLY A 15 2.25 -34.28 -22.34
CA GLY A 15 2.94 -34.98 -21.27
C GLY A 15 4.19 -35.64 -21.82
N LEU A 16 5.26 -35.70 -21.02
CA LEU A 16 5.95 -36.96 -20.76
C LEU A 16 6.92 -36.84 -19.57
N LEU A 17 6.87 -37.87 -18.74
CA LEU A 17 7.71 -38.17 -17.59
C LEU A 17 9.18 -38.43 -17.99
N SER A 18 10.13 -38.04 -17.14
CA SER A 18 11.30 -38.87 -16.80
C SER A 18 12.00 -38.29 -15.57
N GLY A 19 12.17 -39.12 -14.55
CA GLY A 19 12.82 -38.76 -13.30
C GLY A 19 14.33 -38.97 -13.32
N ALA A 20 14.97 -38.51 -12.25
CA ALA A 20 16.13 -39.15 -11.63
C ALA A 20 16.41 -38.42 -10.31
N GLN A 21 16.44 -39.19 -9.23
CA GLN A 21 16.90 -38.74 -7.93
C GLN A 21 18.36 -38.29 -8.00
N THR A 22 18.69 -37.18 -7.34
CA THR A 22 20.00 -37.02 -6.72
C THR A 22 19.81 -36.46 -5.31
N ASN A 23 20.18 -37.31 -4.36
CA ASN A 23 20.33 -37.03 -2.94
C ASN A 23 21.62 -36.22 -2.75
N LEU A 24 21.50 -34.95 -2.36
CA LEU A 24 22.57 -34.19 -1.73
C LEU A 24 21.94 -33.33 -0.63
N SER A 25 21.97 -33.83 0.60
CA SER A 25 21.83 -33.02 1.80
C SER A 25 22.88 -31.90 1.82
N PRO A 26 22.47 -30.68 2.20
CA PRO A 26 23.10 -30.06 3.36
C PRO A 26 22.01 -29.53 4.31
N SER A 27 22.04 -29.96 5.56
CA SER A 27 22.55 -29.18 6.71
C SER A 27 21.73 -27.92 7.03
N ASN A 28 21.19 -27.95 8.25
CA ASN A 28 20.63 -26.84 9.02
C ASN A 28 19.30 -26.25 8.50
N GLN A 29 18.23 -26.87 8.98
CA GLN A 29 16.98 -26.21 9.35
C GLN A 29 17.30 -24.95 10.17
N HIS A 30 17.41 -23.81 9.49
CA HIS A 30 16.96 -22.56 10.04
C HIS A 30 15.53 -22.40 9.53
N GLU A 31 14.56 -22.72 10.38
CA GLU A 31 13.19 -22.26 10.25
C GLU A 31 13.19 -20.72 10.30
N ARG A 32 13.58 -20.07 9.20
CA ARG A 32 13.23 -18.67 8.96
C ARG A 32 11.79 -18.67 8.49
N SER A 33 10.90 -18.44 9.45
CA SER A 33 9.47 -18.21 9.26
C SER A 33 9.19 -17.45 7.95
N PRO A 34 8.56 -18.07 6.94
CA PRO A 34 8.27 -17.42 5.65
C PRO A 34 7.26 -16.26 5.78
N ALA A 35 6.60 -16.13 6.94
CA ALA A 35 5.63 -15.09 7.21
C ALA A 35 6.23 -13.67 7.27
N ALA A 36 7.48 -13.51 7.73
CA ALA A 36 8.11 -12.19 7.82
C ALA A 36 8.49 -11.63 6.44
N SER A 37 8.87 -12.49 5.50
CA SER A 37 9.28 -12.08 4.15
C SER A 37 8.09 -11.71 3.26
N GLN A 38 6.90 -12.29 3.49
CA GLN A 38 5.69 -11.96 2.71
C GLN A 38 4.99 -10.67 3.16
N ASN A 39 5.12 -10.30 4.44
CA ASN A 39 4.49 -9.08 4.95
C ASN A 39 5.28 -7.81 4.58
N GLY A 40 6.61 -7.89 4.52
CA GLY A 40 7.45 -6.80 4.01
C GLY A 40 7.10 -6.45 2.55
N SER A 41 7.04 -7.46 1.67
CA SER A 41 6.76 -7.22 0.24
C SER A 41 5.38 -6.63 -0.04
N LYS A 42 4.38 -6.92 0.81
CA LYS A 42 3.03 -6.34 0.68
C LYS A 42 2.99 -4.86 1.09
N LEU A 43 3.76 -4.48 2.10
CA LEU A 43 3.85 -3.08 2.51
C LEU A 43 4.62 -2.26 1.48
N ASP A 44 5.75 -2.79 0.98
CA ASP A 44 6.54 -2.15 -0.08
C ASP A 44 5.71 -1.95 -1.36
N ALA A 45 4.92 -2.96 -1.75
CA ALA A 45 4.02 -2.85 -2.89
C ALA A 45 2.94 -1.76 -2.70
N LEU A 46 2.32 -1.71 -1.51
CA LEU A 46 1.36 -0.66 -1.18
C LEU A 46 2.02 0.73 -1.19
N TRP A 47 3.25 0.80 -0.71
CA TRP A 47 4.07 2.01 -0.71
C TRP A 47 4.24 2.57 -2.12
N HIS A 48 4.74 1.73 -3.03
CA HIS A 48 4.94 2.09 -4.42
C HIS A 48 3.64 2.46 -5.12
N GLU A 49 2.55 1.76 -4.82
CA GLU A 49 1.24 2.08 -5.39
C GLU A 49 0.76 3.48 -4.93
N LEU A 50 0.87 3.79 -3.64
CA LEU A 50 0.47 5.09 -3.10
C LEU A 50 1.33 6.22 -3.69
N GLU A 51 2.65 6.04 -3.77
CA GLU A 51 3.55 7.01 -4.40
C GLU A 51 3.20 7.24 -5.87
N GLN A 52 3.06 6.16 -6.65
CA GLN A 52 2.74 6.23 -8.07
C GLN A 52 1.42 6.98 -8.31
N LYS A 53 0.37 6.66 -7.54
CA LYS A 53 -0.93 7.34 -7.65
C LYS A 53 -0.84 8.81 -7.25
N PHE A 54 -0.05 9.12 -6.22
CA PHE A 54 0.17 10.50 -5.78
C PHE A 54 0.86 11.33 -6.86
N GLU A 55 1.90 10.78 -7.50
CA GLU A 55 2.59 11.42 -8.62
C GLU A 55 1.68 11.63 -9.84
N GLN A 56 0.79 10.66 -10.11
CA GLN A 56 -0.24 10.74 -11.15
C GLN A 56 -1.41 11.67 -10.79
N ARG A 57 -1.34 12.36 -9.63
CA ARG A 57 -2.38 13.28 -9.12
C ARG A 57 -3.72 12.62 -8.86
N GLN A 58 -3.75 11.30 -8.66
CA GLN A 58 -4.93 10.52 -8.30
C GLN A 58 -5.18 10.62 -6.79
N TYR A 59 -5.37 11.84 -6.29
CA TYR A 59 -5.37 12.12 -4.85
C TYR A 59 -6.58 11.52 -4.12
N GLU A 60 -7.74 11.42 -4.77
CA GLU A 60 -8.92 10.81 -4.16
C GLU A 60 -8.73 9.30 -3.99
N GLU A 61 -8.06 8.66 -4.95
CA GLU A 61 -7.67 7.26 -4.91
C GLU A 61 -6.63 7.01 -3.83
N VAL A 62 -5.61 7.87 -3.71
CA VAL A 62 -4.62 7.79 -2.62
C VAL A 62 -5.32 7.90 -1.27
N ARG A 63 -6.24 8.85 -1.11
CA ARG A 63 -7.00 9.05 0.14
C ARG A 63 -7.77 7.79 0.52
N LYS A 64 -8.55 7.22 -0.40
CA LYS A 64 -9.35 6.01 -0.17
C LYS A 64 -8.48 4.79 0.11
N LEU A 65 -7.43 4.58 -0.68
CA LEU A 65 -6.52 3.45 -0.52
C LEU A 65 -5.78 3.51 0.82
N ALA A 66 -5.27 4.69 1.20
CA ALA A 66 -4.59 4.89 2.48
C ALA A 66 -5.54 4.67 3.66
N GLU A 67 -6.79 5.16 3.59
CA GLU A 67 -7.80 4.94 4.62
C GLU A 67 -8.15 3.46 4.77
N GLN A 68 -8.41 2.77 3.65
CA GLN A 68 -8.70 1.33 3.67
C GLN A 68 -7.54 0.53 4.26
N ALA A 69 -6.31 0.76 3.78
CA ALA A 69 -5.13 0.07 4.27
C ALA A 69 -4.90 0.33 5.77
N ARG A 70 -5.19 1.54 6.24
CA ARG A 70 -5.02 1.89 7.66
C ARG A 70 -5.87 1.02 8.58
N HIS A 71 -7.08 0.65 8.17
CA HIS A 71 -7.96 -0.22 8.97
C HIS A 71 -7.44 -1.65 9.08
N GLU A 72 -6.66 -2.09 8.09
CA GLU A 72 -6.06 -3.43 8.06
C GLU A 72 -4.73 -3.52 8.83
N ARG A 73 -4.15 -2.38 9.25
CA ARG A 73 -2.85 -2.34 9.93
C ARG A 73 -3.01 -2.17 11.44
N THR A 74 -2.25 -2.96 12.19
CA THR A 74 -2.16 -2.89 13.66
C THR A 74 -0.90 -2.14 14.12
N ASN A 75 0.15 -2.11 13.30
CA ASN A 75 1.40 -1.43 13.60
C ASN A 75 1.21 0.10 13.64
N PRO A 76 1.52 0.77 14.76
CA PRO A 76 1.39 2.22 14.88
C PRO A 76 2.17 3.02 13.83
N LEU A 77 3.39 2.60 13.48
CA LEU A 77 4.23 3.31 12.52
C LEU A 77 3.65 3.25 11.09
N GLU A 78 3.16 2.07 10.69
CA GLU A 78 2.50 1.89 9.40
C GLU A 78 1.21 2.74 9.32
N ARG A 79 0.46 2.82 10.42
CA ARG A 79 -0.73 3.67 10.48
C ARG A 79 -0.40 5.16 10.39
N THR A 80 0.64 5.62 11.10
CA THR A 80 1.17 6.98 10.99
C THR A 80 1.54 7.32 9.55
N PHE A 81 2.23 6.39 8.89
CA PHE A 81 2.64 6.54 7.51
C PHE A 81 1.43 6.71 6.56
N LEU A 82 0.42 5.85 6.69
CA LEU A 82 -0.80 5.92 5.90
C LEU A 82 -1.60 7.20 6.19
N ASP A 83 -1.65 7.64 7.45
CA ASP A 83 -2.26 8.90 7.86
C ASP A 83 -1.55 10.10 7.21
N GLN A 84 -0.22 10.05 7.04
CA GLN A 84 0.54 11.06 6.33
C GLN A 84 0.16 11.12 4.85
N PHE A 85 0.06 9.98 4.16
CA PHE A 85 -0.36 9.95 2.75
C PHE A 85 -1.77 10.50 2.56
N ARG A 86 -2.70 10.10 3.43
CA ARG A 86 -4.07 10.60 3.43
C ARG A 86 -4.09 12.13 3.62
N ALA A 87 -3.36 12.65 4.60
CA ALA A 87 -3.29 14.09 4.87
C ALA A 87 -2.71 14.87 3.67
N ARG A 88 -1.64 14.37 3.06
CA ARG A 88 -1.04 14.97 1.85
C ARG A 88 -2.01 14.96 0.68
N ALA A 89 -2.71 13.85 0.45
CA ALA A 89 -3.68 13.74 -0.63
C ALA A 89 -4.86 14.69 -0.43
N LEU A 90 -5.42 14.72 0.78
CA LEU A 90 -6.51 15.63 1.15
C LEU A 90 -6.09 17.10 1.01
N HIS A 91 -4.88 17.47 1.45
CA HIS A 91 -4.34 18.81 1.25
C HIS A 91 -4.26 19.19 -0.24
N ARG A 92 -3.83 18.27 -1.11
CA ARG A 92 -3.75 18.50 -2.57
C ARG A 92 -5.10 18.65 -3.24
N LEU A 93 -6.14 17.99 -2.71
CA LEU A 93 -7.52 18.15 -3.17
C LEU A 93 -8.11 19.54 -2.84
N ARG A 94 -7.43 20.34 -2.01
CA ARG A 94 -7.86 21.70 -1.60
C ARG A 94 -9.30 21.67 -1.03
N PRO A 95 -9.49 21.10 0.17
CA PRO A 95 -10.81 20.86 0.72
C PRO A 95 -11.63 22.15 0.76
N GLN A 96 -12.71 22.15 -0.02
CA GLN A 96 -13.63 23.30 -0.12
C GLN A 96 -14.67 23.27 1.01
N GLU A 97 -15.02 22.06 1.46
CA GLU A 97 -16.00 21.86 2.53
C GLU A 97 -15.35 22.03 3.92
N PRO A 98 -16.01 22.73 4.86
CA PRO A 98 -15.50 22.88 6.23
C PRO A 98 -15.18 21.55 6.90
N ALA A 99 -16.02 20.54 6.72
CA ALA A 99 -15.82 19.21 7.30
C ALA A 99 -14.50 18.55 6.84
N GLN A 100 -14.15 18.71 5.57
CA GLN A 100 -12.91 18.17 5.01
C GLN A 100 -11.67 18.95 5.50
N ARG A 101 -11.81 20.27 5.72
CA ARG A 101 -10.75 21.08 6.34
C ARG A 101 -10.50 20.66 7.78
N GLU A 102 -11.57 20.45 8.55
CA GLU A 102 -11.47 19.95 9.93
C GLU A 102 -10.84 18.57 9.99
N GLU A 103 -11.21 17.67 9.06
CA GLU A 103 -10.58 16.36 8.92
C GLU A 103 -9.07 16.50 8.66
N LEU A 104 -8.68 17.37 7.72
CA LEU A 104 -7.28 17.63 7.38
C LEU A 104 -6.49 18.16 8.59
N MET A 105 -7.03 19.15 9.30
CA MET A 105 -6.39 19.71 10.50
C MET A 105 -6.23 18.67 11.60
N ARG A 106 -7.27 17.85 11.83
CA ARG A 106 -7.22 16.76 12.82
C ARG A 106 -6.15 15.72 12.47
N LEU A 107 -6.02 15.37 11.19
CA LEU A 107 -4.98 14.46 10.72
C LEU A 107 -3.59 15.04 10.95
N TRP A 108 -3.34 16.29 10.57
CA TRP A 108 -2.04 16.93 10.78
C TRP A 108 -1.67 17.10 12.24
N GLU A 109 -2.62 17.44 13.12
CA GLU A 109 -2.37 17.55 14.55
C GLU A 109 -2.06 16.17 15.16
N SER A 110 -2.79 15.13 14.74
CA SER A 110 -2.48 13.75 15.14
C SER A 110 -1.06 13.35 14.69
N LEU A 111 -0.68 13.66 13.44
CA LEU A 111 0.65 13.38 12.91
C LEU A 111 1.71 14.16 13.69
N ARG A 112 1.49 15.44 13.99
CA ARG A 112 2.39 16.25 14.81
C ARG A 112 2.66 15.61 16.16
N GLN A 113 1.61 15.15 16.85
CA GLN A 113 1.74 14.49 18.15
C GLN A 113 2.49 13.17 18.05
N GLN A 114 2.26 12.39 16.99
CA GLN A 114 2.99 11.13 16.76
C GLN A 114 4.46 11.39 16.47
N TYR A 115 4.76 12.38 15.60
CA TYR A 115 6.12 12.76 15.25
C TYR A 115 6.90 13.41 16.40
N ARG A 116 6.23 14.17 17.27
CA ARG A 116 6.84 14.69 18.51
C ARG A 116 7.35 13.58 19.42
N ARG A 117 6.64 12.45 19.50
CA ARG A 117 7.05 11.30 20.32
C ARG A 117 8.32 10.62 19.80
N ILE A 118 8.60 10.76 18.51
CA ILE A 118 9.81 10.24 17.87
C ILE A 118 10.83 11.35 17.53
N GLU A 119 10.66 12.53 18.14
CA GLU A 119 11.54 13.70 18.03
C GLU A 119 11.85 14.17 16.59
N SER A 120 10.94 13.92 15.66
CA SER A 120 11.16 14.23 14.24
C SER A 120 9.85 14.65 13.56
N ILE A 121 9.57 15.95 13.52
CA ILE A 121 8.37 16.50 12.85
C ILE A 121 8.72 16.97 11.43
N PRO A 122 8.09 16.40 10.38
CA PRO A 122 8.25 16.88 9.02
C PRO A 122 7.76 18.32 8.84
N HIS A 123 8.48 19.12 8.03
CA HIS A 123 8.10 20.51 7.76
C HIS A 123 6.70 20.68 7.15
N GLU A 124 6.24 19.71 6.35
CA GLU A 124 4.89 19.72 5.77
C GLU A 124 3.78 19.74 6.85
N VAL A 125 4.01 19.07 7.98
CA VAL A 125 3.09 19.03 9.12
C VAL A 125 3.00 20.42 9.77
N GLU A 126 4.16 21.00 10.10
CA GLU A 126 4.22 22.33 10.73
C GLU A 126 3.68 23.43 9.81
N ALA A 127 4.00 23.37 8.51
CA ALA A 127 3.53 24.34 7.53
C ALA A 127 2.00 24.31 7.37
N THR A 128 1.38 23.13 7.39
CA THR A 128 -0.08 23.02 7.23
C THR A 128 -0.84 23.48 8.46
N LEU A 129 -0.29 23.27 9.66
CA LEU A 129 -0.92 23.69 10.93
C LEU A 129 -0.78 25.19 11.23
N ALA A 130 0.10 25.89 10.52
CA ALA A 130 0.35 27.33 10.70
C ALA A 130 -0.54 28.23 9.81
N LEU A 131 -1.32 27.64 8.89
CA LEU A 131 -2.23 28.31 7.96
C LEU A 131 -3.64 28.42 8.53
#